data_AF-A0A839EU71-F1
#
_entry.id   AF-A0A839EU71-F1
#
_cell.length_a   1.000
_cell.length_b   1.000
_cell.length_c   1.000
_cell.angle_alpha   90.00
_cell.angle_beta   90.00
_cell.angle_gamma   90.00
#
_symmetry.space_group_name_H-M   'P 1'
#
loop_
_entity.id
_entity.type
_entity.pdbx_description
1 polymer ?
#
loop_
_entity_poly.entity_id
_entity_poly.type
_entity_poly.pdbx_seq_one_letter_code
_entity_poly.pdbx_strand_id
1 'polypeptide(L)'
;MPSNNSLEAMINEMIATGIGANGGSVIASIRNRLIKDPELIEQIVPGKKLVDRKMTPVERSKIATKAASELRSQEAEKRDQTVLPILREAIAANPAISLRELAAILNKSGIYPLRAKSWSPVVVNNILLRSEIFREPSEN
;
A
#
# COMPACT_ATOMS: atom_id res chain seq x y z
N MET A 1 -33.70 3.90 -20.16
CA MET A 1 -32.55 3.10 -19.70
C MET A 1 -31.66 3.98 -18.82
N PRO A 2 -31.81 4.03 -17.49
CA PRO A 2 -30.88 4.78 -16.65
C PRO A 2 -29.95 3.79 -15.94
N SER A 3 -28.85 3.42 -16.59
CA SER A 3 -27.80 2.57 -16.02
C SER A 3 -26.48 3.31 -16.21
N ASN A 4 -25.97 3.93 -15.13
CA ASN A 4 -24.53 4.04 -14.81
C ASN A 4 -24.16 4.99 -13.65
N ASN A 5 -25.11 5.68 -13.00
CA ASN A 5 -24.75 6.73 -12.03
C ASN A 5 -25.01 6.42 -10.54
N SER A 6 -25.32 5.20 -10.11
CA SER A 6 -25.85 5.00 -8.75
C SER A 6 -24.82 4.86 -7.61
N LEU A 7 -23.58 4.46 -7.88
CA LEU A 7 -22.58 4.16 -6.83
C LEU A 7 -21.52 5.25 -6.71
N GLU A 8 -20.96 5.71 -7.84
CA GLU A 8 -20.04 6.86 -7.86
C GLU A 8 -20.73 8.16 -7.44
N ALA A 9 -21.96 8.42 -7.92
CA ALA A 9 -22.70 9.61 -7.48
C ALA A 9 -23.00 9.56 -5.97
N MET A 10 -23.26 8.36 -5.42
CA MET A 10 -23.50 8.19 -3.99
C MET A 10 -22.23 8.37 -3.16
N ILE A 11 -21.08 7.84 -3.60
CA ILE A 11 -19.79 8.09 -2.94
C ILE A 11 -19.47 9.59 -2.95
N ASN A 12 -19.69 10.25 -4.09
CA ASN A 12 -19.47 11.69 -4.23
C ASN A 12 -20.45 12.53 -3.39
N GLU A 13 -21.72 12.12 -3.29
CA GLU A 13 -22.73 12.76 -2.43
C GLU A 13 -22.46 12.55 -0.93
N MET A 14 -21.97 11.37 -0.54
CA MET A 14 -21.55 11.06 0.84
C MET A 14 -20.27 11.81 1.27
N ILE A 15 -19.35 12.03 0.33
CA ILE A 15 -18.17 12.89 0.54
C ILE A 15 -18.62 14.35 0.67
N ALA A 16 -19.56 14.80 -0.17
CA ALA A 16 -20.05 16.17 -0.19
C ALA A 16 -20.93 16.56 1.03
N THR A 17 -21.66 15.61 1.61
CA THR A 17 -22.56 15.87 2.77
C THR A 17 -21.87 15.82 4.13
N GLY A 18 -20.56 15.56 4.20
CA GLY A 18 -19.81 15.55 5.46
C GLY A 18 -20.15 14.41 6.43
N ILE A 19 -21.09 13.52 6.07
CA ILE A 19 -21.46 12.30 6.81
C ILE A 19 -20.33 11.24 6.74
N GLY A 20 -19.34 11.44 5.86
CA GLY A 20 -18.23 10.55 5.57
C GLY A 20 -16.93 10.75 6.37
N ALA A 21 -16.91 11.50 7.48
CA ALA A 21 -15.67 11.75 8.23
C ALA A 21 -15.01 10.50 8.86
N ASN A 22 -15.73 9.37 8.96
CA ASN A 22 -15.21 8.14 9.55
C ASN A 22 -15.43 6.96 8.58
N GLY A 23 -14.34 6.29 8.17
CA GLY A 23 -14.40 5.15 7.22
C GLY A 23 -15.37 4.02 7.62
N GLY A 24 -15.75 3.93 8.90
CA GLY A 24 -16.79 3.01 9.38
C GLY A 24 -18.19 3.27 8.81
N SER A 25 -18.60 4.54 8.60
CA SER A 25 -19.94 4.87 8.06
C SER A 25 -20.05 4.52 6.58
N VAL A 26 -18.96 4.69 5.83
CA VAL A 26 -18.85 4.31 4.42
C VAL A 26 -18.94 2.78 4.27
N ILE A 27 -18.19 2.02 5.07
CA ILE A 27 -18.21 0.55 5.04
C ILE A 27 -19.61 0.01 5.38
N ALA A 28 -20.29 0.59 6.37
CA ALA A 28 -21.65 0.18 6.74
C ALA A 28 -22.64 0.41 5.59
N SER A 29 -22.53 1.53 4.88
CA SER A 29 -23.40 1.88 3.75
C SER A 29 -23.16 0.96 2.56
N ILE A 30 -21.89 0.66 2.23
CA ILE A 30 -21.52 -0.33 1.20
C ILE A 30 -22.13 -1.69 1.55
N ARG A 31 -21.99 -2.15 2.81
CA ARG A 31 -22.54 -3.44 3.25
C ARG A 31 -24.06 -3.49 3.09
N ASN A 32 -24.77 -2.46 3.56
CA ASN A 32 -26.23 -2.39 3.45
C ASN A 32 -26.69 -2.42 1.98
N ARG A 33 -25.92 -1.83 1.06
CA ARG A 33 -26.26 -1.85 -0.36
C ARG A 33 -25.98 -3.20 -0.99
N LEU A 34 -24.83 -3.81 -0.71
CA LEU A 34 -24.49 -5.15 -1.21
C LEU A 34 -25.45 -6.24 -0.71
N ILE A 35 -26.11 -6.04 0.43
CA ILE A 35 -27.20 -6.93 0.89
C ILE A 35 -28.44 -6.77 0.00
N LYS A 36 -28.78 -5.55 -0.42
CA LYS A 36 -29.96 -5.28 -1.25
C LYS A 36 -29.73 -5.69 -2.71
N ASP A 37 -28.56 -5.37 -3.24
CA ASP A 37 -28.17 -5.62 -4.63
C ASP A 37 -26.81 -6.34 -4.69
N PRO A 38 -26.77 -7.68 -4.55
CA PRO A 38 -25.52 -8.44 -4.52
C PRO A 38 -24.70 -8.37 -5.81
N GLU A 39 -25.34 -8.12 -6.95
CA GLU A 39 -24.72 -8.04 -8.28
C GLU A 39 -23.77 -6.85 -8.43
N LEU A 40 -23.94 -5.80 -7.60
CA LEU A 40 -23.05 -4.64 -7.60
C LEU A 40 -21.60 -5.00 -7.28
N ILE A 41 -21.35 -6.17 -6.69
CA ILE A 41 -19.99 -6.64 -6.44
C ILE A 41 -19.19 -6.85 -7.73
N GLU A 42 -19.81 -7.20 -8.86
CA GLU A 42 -19.11 -7.36 -10.15
C GLU A 42 -18.62 -6.02 -10.70
N GLN A 43 -19.28 -4.91 -10.34
CA GLN A 43 -18.84 -3.56 -10.71
C GLN A 43 -17.61 -3.13 -9.89
N ILE A 44 -17.53 -3.55 -8.62
CA ILE A 44 -16.44 -3.19 -7.70
C ILE A 44 -15.24 -4.12 -7.89
N VAL A 45 -15.50 -5.43 -8.03
CA VAL A 45 -14.48 -6.47 -8.19
C VAL A 45 -14.93 -7.43 -9.29
N PRO A 46 -14.51 -7.17 -10.55
CA PRO A 46 -14.90 -7.97 -11.70
C PRO A 46 -14.62 -9.48 -11.51
N GLY A 47 -15.59 -10.31 -11.92
CA GLY A 47 -15.49 -11.77 -11.82
C GLY A 47 -15.62 -12.33 -10.41
N LYS A 48 -16.05 -11.53 -9.42
CA LYS A 48 -16.38 -11.99 -8.06
C LYS A 48 -17.89 -11.95 -7.84
N LYS A 49 -18.38 -12.84 -6.99
CA LYS A 49 -19.78 -12.90 -6.55
C LYS A 49 -19.83 -12.97 -5.04
N LEU A 50 -20.84 -12.35 -4.45
CA LEU A 50 -21.12 -12.50 -3.02
C LEU A 50 -21.74 -13.88 -2.80
N VAL A 51 -21.24 -14.56 -1.77
CA VAL A 51 -21.74 -15.87 -1.38
C VAL A 51 -22.16 -15.77 0.08
N ASP A 52 -23.44 -16.06 0.35
CA ASP A 52 -23.97 -16.08 1.71
C ASP A 52 -23.62 -17.41 2.39
N ARG A 53 -22.35 -17.55 2.79
CA ARG A 53 -21.88 -18.67 3.61
C ARG A 53 -20.86 -18.21 4.63
N LYS A 54 -20.82 -18.93 5.75
CA LYS A 54 -19.72 -18.76 6.71
C LYS A 54 -18.41 -19.18 6.07
N MET A 55 -17.41 -18.33 6.24
CA MET A 55 -16.06 -18.60 5.78
C MET A 55 -15.45 -19.75 6.58
N THR A 56 -14.80 -20.68 5.91
CA THR A 56 -14.09 -21.79 6.58
C THR A 56 -12.89 -21.27 7.37
N PRO A 57 -12.39 -22.00 8.39
CA PRO A 57 -11.17 -21.63 9.10
C PRO A 57 -9.96 -21.37 8.17
N VAL A 58 -9.82 -22.18 7.12
CA VAL A 58 -8.72 -22.06 6.15
C VAL A 58 -8.83 -20.76 5.33
N GLU A 59 -10.02 -20.43 4.84
CA GLU A 59 -10.26 -19.19 4.10
C GLU A 59 -10.04 -17.96 4.98
N ARG A 60 -10.49 -17.98 6.24
CA ARG A 60 -10.22 -16.90 7.21
C ARG A 60 -8.73 -16.69 7.41
N SER A 61 -7.98 -17.77 7.59
CA SER A 61 -6.53 -17.71 7.77
C SER A 61 -5.81 -17.16 6.53
N LYS A 62 -6.22 -17.58 5.32
CA LYS A 62 -5.68 -17.05 4.06
C LYS A 62 -5.90 -15.55 3.92
N ILE A 63 -7.12 -15.06 4.21
CA ILE A 63 -7.43 -13.63 4.13
C ILE A 63 -6.65 -12.84 5.17
N ALA A 64 -6.59 -13.31 6.43
CA ALA A 64 -5.83 -12.64 7.48
C ALA A 64 -4.34 -12.56 7.13
N THR A 65 -3.77 -13.64 6.60
CA THR A 65 -2.37 -13.69 6.17
C THR A 65 -2.10 -12.72 5.02
N LYS A 66 -2.99 -12.67 4.03
CA LYS A 66 -2.88 -11.74 2.90
C LYS A 66 -2.95 -10.29 3.37
N ALA A 67 -3.95 -9.94 4.17
CA ALA A 67 -4.11 -8.60 4.74
C ALA A 67 -2.88 -8.18 5.57
N ALA A 68 -2.35 -9.08 6.40
CA ALA A 68 -1.14 -8.84 7.18
C ALA A 68 0.12 -8.69 6.29
N SER A 69 0.17 -9.36 5.15
CA SER A 69 1.25 -9.18 4.17
C SER A 69 1.17 -7.81 3.50
N GLU A 70 -0.02 -7.41 3.05
CA GLU A 70 -0.26 -6.10 2.41
C GLU A 70 0.06 -4.96 3.36
N LEU A 71 -0.39 -5.05 4.62
CA LEU A 71 -0.07 -4.05 5.66
C LEU A 71 1.45 -3.91 5.87
N ARG A 72 2.16 -5.04 5.96
CA ARG A 72 3.63 -5.04 6.09
C ARG A 72 4.32 -4.40 4.90
N SER A 73 3.83 -4.64 3.69
CA SER A 73 4.35 -4.00 2.47
C SER A 73 4.12 -2.49 2.50
N GLN A 74 2.91 -2.03 2.85
CA GLN A 74 2.60 -0.61 2.95
C GLN A 74 3.47 0.10 3.99
N GLU A 75 3.69 -0.51 5.15
CA GLU A 75 4.59 0.06 6.14
C GLU A 75 6.05 0.08 5.69
N ALA A 76 6.50 -0.95 4.94
CA ALA A 76 7.83 -0.96 4.36
C ALA A 76 7.99 0.19 3.35
N GLU A 77 7.00 0.39 2.49
CA GLU A 77 6.97 1.47 1.52
C GLU A 77 6.99 2.86 2.18
N LYS A 78 6.23 3.07 3.27
CA LYS A 78 6.28 4.32 4.04
C LYS A 78 7.68 4.60 4.60
N ARG A 79 8.38 3.57 5.10
CA ARG A 79 9.76 3.72 5.57
C ARG A 79 10.70 4.04 4.43
N ASP A 80 10.57 3.34 3.30
CA ASP A 80 11.34 3.60 2.10
C ASP A 80 11.16 5.06 1.64
N GLN A 81 9.92 5.55 1.55
CA GLN A 81 9.62 6.95 1.23
C GLN A 81 10.29 7.96 2.18
N THR A 82 10.52 7.56 3.44
CA THR A 82 11.20 8.41 4.43
C THR A 82 12.72 8.43 4.22
N VAL A 83 13.34 7.30 3.87
CA VAL A 83 14.80 7.19 3.74
C VAL A 83 15.32 7.52 2.33
N LEU A 84 14.48 7.37 1.30
CA LEU A 84 14.85 7.61 -0.09
C LEU A 84 15.38 9.03 -0.36
N PRO A 85 14.79 10.11 0.19
CA PRO A 85 15.34 11.45 0.01
C PRO A 85 16.78 11.58 0.52
N ILE A 86 17.07 10.99 1.69
CA ILE A 86 18.41 11.00 2.31
C ILE A 86 19.42 10.28 1.41
N LEU A 87 19.02 9.11 0.88
CA LEU A 87 19.87 8.34 -0.04
C LEU A 87 20.11 9.09 -1.35
N ARG A 88 19.09 9.74 -1.91
CA ARG A 88 19.22 10.54 -3.14
C ARG A 88 20.16 11.72 -2.95
N GLU A 89 20.04 12.44 -1.85
CA GLU A 89 20.93 13.56 -1.53
C GLU A 89 22.39 13.10 -1.37
N ALA A 90 22.60 11.98 -0.67
CA ALA A 90 23.94 11.41 -0.48
C ALA A 90 24.58 10.95 -1.81
N ILE A 91 23.81 10.32 -2.69
CA ILE A 91 24.27 9.90 -4.02
C ILE A 91 24.53 11.12 -4.92
N ALA A 92 23.68 12.15 -4.86
CA ALA A 92 23.88 13.37 -5.64
C ALA A 92 25.14 14.13 -5.21
N ALA A 93 25.44 14.15 -3.90
CA ALA A 93 26.65 14.78 -3.37
C ALA A 93 27.93 14.00 -3.71
N ASN A 94 27.85 12.67 -3.78
CA ASN A 94 28.95 11.80 -4.17
C ASN A 94 28.44 10.59 -4.96
N PRO A 95 28.47 10.63 -6.31
CA PRO A 95 28.01 9.51 -7.13
C PRO A 95 28.81 8.22 -6.94
N ALA A 96 30.05 8.30 -6.43
CA ALA A 96 30.90 7.15 -6.14
C ALA A 96 30.71 6.59 -4.71
N ILE A 97 29.70 7.07 -3.96
CA ILE A 97 29.46 6.64 -2.59
C ILE A 97 29.15 5.14 -2.52
N SER A 98 29.79 4.46 -1.58
CA SER A 98 29.57 3.03 -1.39
C SER A 98 28.27 2.73 -0.63
N LEU A 99 27.71 1.54 -0.84
CA LEU A 99 26.57 1.04 -0.07
C LEU A 99 26.83 1.01 1.44
N ARG A 100 28.08 0.82 1.86
CA ARG A 100 28.48 0.84 3.28
C ARG A 100 28.38 2.25 3.86
N GLU A 101 28.80 3.26 3.11
CA GLU A 101 28.71 4.65 3.53
C GLU A 101 27.25 5.11 3.56
N LEU A 102 26.44 4.75 2.56
CA LEU A 102 24.99 5.01 2.58
C LEU A 102 24.30 4.38 3.79
N ALA A 103 24.64 3.13 4.13
CA ALA A 103 24.13 2.50 5.35
C ALA A 103 24.56 3.25 6.62
N ALA A 104 25.80 3.75 6.67
CA ALA A 104 26.28 4.55 7.80
C ALA A 104 25.53 5.89 7.91
N ILE A 105 25.22 6.55 6.79
CA ILE A 105 24.41 7.78 6.77
C ILE A 105 23.01 7.51 7.33
N LEU A 106 22.34 6.45 6.87
CA LEU A 106 21.02 6.08 7.40
C LEU A 106 21.06 5.68 8.88
N ASN A 107 22.12 5.02 9.33
CA ASN A 107 22.27 4.69 10.76
C ASN A 107 22.46 5.93 11.63
N LYS A 108 23.03 7.02 11.07
CA LYS A 108 23.19 8.31 11.76
C LYS A 108 21.91 9.15 11.75
N SER A 109 20.96 8.89 10.86
CA SER A 109 19.68 9.64 10.80
C SER A 109 18.68 9.23 11.89
N GLY A 110 18.97 8.16 12.66
CA GLY A 110 18.09 7.65 13.72
C GLY A 110 16.86 6.88 13.20
N ILE A 111 16.75 6.69 11.88
CA ILE A 111 15.71 5.86 11.26
C ILE A 111 16.26 4.44 11.18
N TYR A 112 15.48 3.44 11.59
CA TYR A 112 15.92 2.04 11.61
C TYR A 112 14.99 1.11 10.84
N PRO A 113 15.50 -0.03 10.32
CA PRO A 113 14.65 -1.06 9.75
C PRO A 113 13.72 -1.69 10.79
N LEU A 114 12.55 -2.17 10.35
CA LEU A 114 11.49 -2.70 11.24
C LEU A 114 11.96 -3.80 12.22
N ARG A 115 12.94 -4.62 11.84
CA ARG A 115 13.41 -5.77 12.64
C ARG A 115 14.91 -5.74 12.94
N ALA A 116 15.57 -4.62 12.69
CA ALA A 116 17.02 -4.52 12.86
C ALA A 116 17.40 -3.21 13.54
N LYS A 117 18.51 -3.25 14.29
CA LYS A 117 19.06 -2.07 14.98
C LYS A 117 19.89 -1.16 14.06
N SER A 118 20.15 -1.60 12.82
CA SER A 118 20.97 -0.87 11.86
C SER A 118 20.63 -1.28 10.43
N TRP A 119 20.76 -0.34 9.51
CA TRP A 119 20.81 -0.57 8.07
C TRP A 119 22.05 -1.36 7.70
N SER A 120 21.87 -2.41 6.90
CA SER A 120 22.96 -3.13 6.26
C SER A 120 23.09 -2.69 4.79
N PRO A 121 24.29 -2.79 4.18
CA PRO A 121 24.49 -2.44 2.77
C PRO A 121 23.54 -3.19 1.82
N VAL A 122 23.22 -4.45 2.15
CA VAL A 122 22.28 -5.28 1.37
C VAL A 122 20.86 -4.71 1.41
N VAL A 123 20.40 -4.27 2.59
CA VAL A 123 19.07 -3.68 2.72
C VAL A 123 19.00 -2.33 1.99
N VAL A 124 20.05 -1.54 2.06
CA VAL A 124 20.16 -0.28 1.30
C VAL A 124 20.09 -0.55 -0.21
N ASN A 125 20.83 -1.54 -0.69
CA ASN A 125 20.77 -1.94 -2.10
C ASN A 125 19.34 -2.34 -2.53
N ASN A 126 18.64 -3.12 -1.70
CA ASN A 126 17.26 -3.53 -1.99
C ASN A 126 16.31 -2.33 -2.06
N ILE A 127 16.47 -1.31 -1.21
CA ILE A 127 15.69 -0.07 -1.30
C ILE A 127 15.96 0.63 -2.63
N LEU A 128 17.23 0.80 -2.98
CA LEU A 128 17.65 1.48 -4.21
C LEU A 128 17.10 0.79 -5.46
N LEU A 129 17.21 -0.55 -5.53
CA LEU A 129 16.68 -1.36 -6.62
C LEU A 129 15.15 -1.25 -6.76
N ARG A 130 14.41 -1.27 -5.64
CA ARG A 130 12.95 -1.09 -5.66
C ARG A 130 12.51 0.31 -6.08
N SER A 131 13.35 1.31 -5.83
CA SER A 131 13.05 2.73 -6.08
C SER A 131 13.49 3.25 -7.45
N GLU A 132 13.99 2.36 -8.32
CA GLU A 132 14.51 2.65 -9.66
C GLU A 132 15.71 3.62 -9.71
N ILE A 133 16.29 4.01 -8.56
CA ILE A 133 17.46 4.92 -8.47
C ILE A 133 18.72 4.33 -9.11
N PHE A 134 18.82 2.99 -9.14
CA PHE A 134 19.97 2.24 -9.69
C PHE A 134 19.62 1.41 -10.92
N ARG A 135 18.43 1.59 -11.52
CA ARG A 135 18.16 0.96 -12.81
C ARG A 135 19.00 1.72 -13.83
N GLU A 136 20.14 1.15 -14.22
CA GLU A 136 20.86 1.63 -15.41
C GLU A 136 19.81 1.82 -16.52
N PRO A 137 19.82 2.95 -17.25
CA PRO A 137 18.95 3.10 -18.39
C PRO A 137 19.25 1.92 -19.31
N SER A 138 18.32 0.98 -19.43
CA SER A 138 18.41 -0.05 -20.46
C SER A 138 18.45 0.72 -21.78
N GLU A 139 19.63 0.79 -22.39
CA GLU A 139 19.79 1.30 -23.75
C GLU A 139 18.79 0.58 -24.64
N ASN A 140 17.82 1.34 -25.16
CA ASN A 140 16.96 0.97 -26.28
C ASN A 140 17.56 1.57 -27.55
#